data_AF-A0A350QV97-F1
#
_entry.id   AF-A0A350QV97-F1
#
_cell.length_a   1.000
_cell.length_b   1.000
_cell.length_c   1.000
_cell.angle_alpha   90.00
_cell.angle_beta   90.00
_cell.angle_gamma   90.00
#
_symmetry.space_group_name_H-M   'P 1'
#
loop_
_entity.id
_entity.type
_entity.pdbx_description
1 polymer ?
#
loop_
_entity_poly.entity_id
_entity_poly.type
_entity_poly.pdbx_seq_one_letter_code
_entity_poly.pdbx_strand_id
1 'polypeptide(L)'
;MSNWLSETSPEEATAWESAILDHPFGEDEWAEARTRLKNLLHQDAREAGEESMLAYLCCCAESTAGSHPLPSLASVAEEFYREHGMEGSQEAES
;
A
#
# COMPACT_ATOMS: atom_id res chain seq x y z
N MET A 1 -4.11 13.86 12.05
CA MET A 1 -2.97 13.01 11.67
C MET A 1 -3.34 11.62 12.08
N SER A 2 -3.58 10.74 11.11
CA SER A 2 -4.00 9.38 11.41
C SER A 2 -2.93 8.64 12.22
N ASN A 3 -3.41 7.89 13.22
CA ASN A 3 -2.59 7.22 14.23
C ASN A 3 -1.61 6.19 13.64
N TRP A 4 -1.85 5.70 12.43
CA TRP A 4 -1.07 4.62 11.82
C TRP A 4 0.31 5.07 11.28
N LEU A 5 0.45 6.34 10.88
CA LEU A 5 1.76 6.91 10.48
C LEU A 5 2.68 7.11 11.70
N SER A 6 2.09 7.23 12.90
CA SER A 6 2.86 7.29 14.15
C SER A 6 3.50 5.94 14.52
N GLU A 7 3.10 4.86 13.85
CA GLU A 7 3.68 3.52 14.01
C GLU A 7 4.86 3.26 13.05
N THR A 8 5.10 4.17 12.11
CA THR A 8 6.23 4.11 11.15
C THR A 8 7.35 5.07 11.55
N SER A 9 8.56 4.85 11.05
CA SER A 9 9.69 5.76 11.29
C SER A 9 9.39 7.15 10.69
N PRO A 10 9.99 8.25 11.20
CA PRO A 10 9.72 9.59 10.68
C PRO A 10 9.99 9.74 9.17
N GLU A 11 11.04 9.07 8.68
CA GLU A 11 11.40 9.07 7.25
C GLU A 11 10.33 8.37 6.41
N GLU A 12 9.84 7.21 6.87
CA GLU A 12 8.77 6.46 6.22
C GLU A 12 7.45 7.24 6.25
N ALA A 13 7.11 7.83 7.40
CA ALA A 13 5.90 8.64 7.56
C ALA A 13 5.88 9.81 6.57
N THR A 14 6.99 10.53 6.41
CA THR A 14 7.10 11.61 5.42
C THR A 14 6.93 11.11 3.99
N ALA A 15 7.45 9.91 3.67
CA ALA A 15 7.27 9.33 2.34
C ALA A 15 5.79 8.97 2.07
N TRP A 16 5.10 8.38 3.04
CA TRP A 16 3.67 8.11 2.94
C TRP A 16 2.84 9.39 2.81
N GLU A 17 3.11 10.42 3.62
CA GLU A 17 2.44 11.72 3.53
C GLU A 17 2.62 12.35 2.15
N SER A 18 3.82 12.28 1.58
CA SER A 18 4.08 12.78 0.23
C SER A 18 3.27 12.03 -0.82
N ALA A 19 3.20 10.70 -0.74
CA ALA A 19 2.44 9.89 -1.70
C ALA A 19 0.93 10.15 -1.61
N ILE A 20 0.40 10.29 -0.39
CA ILE A 20 -1.01 10.63 -0.16
C ILE A 20 -1.37 11.95 -0.83
N LEU A 21 -0.50 12.95 -0.76
CA LEU A 21 -0.72 14.27 -1.36
C LEU A 21 -0.60 14.29 -2.89
N ASP A 22 0.19 13.38 -3.47
CA ASP A 22 0.46 13.34 -4.92
C ASP A 22 -0.61 12.56 -5.72
N HIS A 23 -1.41 11.72 -5.05
CA HIS A 23 -2.38 10.83 -5.68
C HIS A 23 -3.83 11.22 -5.39
N PRO A 24 -4.80 10.79 -6.23
CA PRO A 24 -6.21 11.17 -6.09
C PRO A 24 -6.97 10.43 -4.96
N PHE A 25 -6.25 9.77 -4.04
CA PHE A 25 -6.80 8.94 -2.97
C PHE A 25 -6.65 9.62 -1.61
N GLY A 26 -7.67 9.51 -0.75
CA GLY A 26 -7.63 10.07 0.60
C GLY A 26 -6.74 9.28 1.56
N GLU A 27 -6.30 9.91 2.66
CA GLU A 27 -5.50 9.26 3.72
C GLU A 27 -6.13 7.94 4.23
N ASP A 28 -7.47 7.91 4.37
CA ASP A 28 -8.21 6.71 4.80
C ASP A 28 -8.08 5.56 3.79
N GLU A 29 -8.05 5.85 2.48
CA GLU A 29 -7.89 4.83 1.43
C GLU A 29 -6.47 4.24 1.44
N TRP A 30 -5.46 5.06 1.68
CA TRP A 30 -4.08 4.61 1.86
C TRP A 30 -3.91 3.76 3.11
N ALA A 31 -4.54 4.15 4.22
CA ALA A 31 -4.54 3.39 5.46
C ALA A 31 -5.20 2.01 5.29
N GLU A 32 -6.35 1.99 4.60
CA GLU A 32 -7.07 0.76 4.26
C GLU A 32 -6.23 -0.14 3.35
N ALA A 33 -5.66 0.43 2.27
CA ALA A 33 -4.85 -0.31 1.31
C ALA A 33 -3.60 -0.93 1.96
N ARG A 34 -2.89 -0.17 2.80
CA ARG A 34 -1.76 -0.69 3.59
C ARG A 34 -2.18 -1.83 4.50
N THR A 35 -3.28 -1.66 5.24
CA THR A 35 -3.78 -2.70 6.15
C THR A 35 -4.17 -3.95 5.36
N ARG A 36 -4.80 -3.79 4.20
CA ARG A 36 -5.19 -4.89 3.33
C ARG A 36 -3.98 -5.65 2.79
N LEU A 37 -2.98 -4.92 2.30
CA LEU A 37 -1.73 -5.49 1.79
C LEU A 37 -0.96 -6.25 2.88
N LYS A 38 -0.85 -5.68 4.09
CA LYS A 38 -0.25 -6.38 5.25
C LYS A 38 -0.95 -7.70 5.56
N ASN A 39 -2.29 -7.71 5.53
CA ASN A 39 -3.05 -8.93 5.76
C ASN A 39 -2.83 -9.97 4.66
N LEU A 40 -2.75 -9.56 3.39
CA LEU A 40 -2.46 -10.46 2.27
C LEU A 40 -1.06 -11.08 2.40
N LEU A 41 -0.05 -10.24 2.66
CA LEU A 41 1.31 -10.71 2.92
C LEU A 41 1.34 -11.73 4.06
N HIS A 42 0.68 -11.43 5.19
CA HIS A 42 0.63 -12.36 6.32
C HIS A 42 -0.08 -13.68 5.99
N GLN A 43 -1.16 -13.64 5.20
CA GLN A 43 -1.87 -14.85 4.74
C GLN A 43 -0.98 -15.75 3.87
N ASP A 44 -0.09 -15.14 3.08
CA ASP A 44 0.86 -15.84 2.22
C ASP A 44 2.18 -16.17 2.92
N ALA A 45 2.27 -15.98 4.25
CA ALA A 45 3.50 -16.13 5.04
C ALA A 45 4.66 -15.30 4.46
N ARG A 46 4.37 -14.06 4.06
CA ARG A 46 5.33 -13.09 3.55
C ARG A 46 5.35 -11.84 4.41
N GLU A 47 6.47 -11.13 4.33
CA GLU A 47 6.65 -9.83 4.95
C GLU A 47 7.24 -8.84 3.94
N ALA A 48 6.95 -7.55 4.15
CA ALA A 48 7.52 -6.47 3.39
C ALA A 48 7.69 -5.22 4.26
N GLY A 49 8.77 -4.48 4.02
CA GLY A 49 9.01 -3.18 4.66
C GLY A 49 8.04 -2.10 4.16
N GLU A 50 7.93 -1.01 4.92
CA GLU A 50 7.03 0.11 4.57
C GLU A 50 7.40 0.75 3.23
N GLU A 51 8.69 0.87 2.91
CA GLU A 51 9.15 1.39 1.62
C GLU A 51 8.64 0.55 0.44
N SER A 52 8.76 -0.78 0.51
CA SER A 52 8.30 -1.68 -0.56
C SER A 52 6.78 -1.65 -0.68
N MET A 53 6.05 -1.62 0.44
CA MET A 53 4.59 -1.50 0.43
C MET A 53 4.14 -0.15 -0.15
N LEU A 54 4.81 0.94 0.21
CA LEU A 54 4.53 2.27 -0.33
C LEU A 54 4.74 2.30 -1.84
N ALA A 55 5.90 1.83 -2.32
CA ALA A 55 6.21 1.78 -3.75
C ALA A 55 5.16 0.96 -4.52
N TYR A 56 4.76 -0.19 -3.98
CA TYR A 56 3.72 -1.03 -4.54
C TYR A 56 2.38 -0.31 -4.65
N LEU A 57 1.94 0.37 -3.59
CA LEU A 57 0.69 1.10 -3.57
C LEU A 57 0.72 2.35 -4.47
N CYS A 58 1.86 3.03 -4.61
CA CYS A 58 2.01 4.09 -5.61
C CYS A 58 1.79 3.54 -7.02
N CYS A 59 2.40 2.40 -7.38
CA CYS A 59 2.15 1.78 -8.68
C CYS A 59 0.67 1.39 -8.87
N CYS A 60 0.01 0.91 -7.82
CA CYS A 60 -1.43 0.64 -7.85
C CYS A 60 -2.24 1.93 -8.05
N ALA A 61 -1.87 3.02 -7.40
CA ALA A 61 -2.55 4.30 -7.55
C ALA A 61 -2.36 4.88 -8.96
N GLU A 62 -1.14 4.83 -9.50
CA GLU A 62 -0.83 5.26 -10.87
C GLU A 62 -1.58 4.45 -11.93
N SER A 63 -1.77 3.13 -11.72
CA SER A 63 -2.48 2.28 -12.68
C SER A 63 -3.97 2.64 -12.83
N THR A 64 -4.54 3.32 -11.83
CA THR A 64 -5.93 3.80 -11.86
C THR A 64 -6.10 5.14 -12.59
N ALA A 65 -5.01 5.79 -12.99
CA ALA A 65 -5.05 7.08 -13.66
C ALA A 65 -5.94 7.03 -14.92
N GLY A 66 -7.00 7.85 -14.94
CA GLY A 66 -7.96 7.92 -16.05
C GLY A 66 -9.14 6.95 -15.95
N SER A 67 -9.25 6.16 -14.88
CA SER A 67 -10.43 5.33 -14.61
C SER A 67 -11.56 6.14 -13.96
N HIS A 68 -12.79 6.00 -14.48
CA HIS A 68 -13.99 6.64 -13.92
C HIS A 68 -15.18 5.68 -13.86
N PRO A 69 -15.77 5.43 -12.66
CA PRO A 69 -15.38 5.97 -11.36
C PRO A 69 -14.01 5.45 -10.88
N LEU A 70 -13.35 6.21 -9.99
CA LEU A 70 -12.09 5.78 -9.39
C LEU A 70 -12.38 4.57 -8.48
N PRO A 71 -11.72 3.40 -8.69
CA PRO A 71 -11.86 2.25 -7.81
C PRO A 71 -11.19 2.54 -6.46
N SER A 72 -11.50 1.77 -5.41
CA SER A 72 -10.76 1.93 -4.15
C SER A 72 -9.33 1.41 -4.29
N LEU A 73 -8.36 2.13 -3.73
CA LEU A 73 -6.94 1.74 -3.78
C LEU A 73 -6.71 0.33 -3.20
N ALA A 74 -7.42 -0.01 -2.12
CA ALA A 74 -7.32 -1.33 -1.49
C ALA A 74 -7.77 -2.47 -2.42
N SER A 75 -8.81 -2.26 -3.23
CA SER A 75 -9.30 -3.26 -4.18
C SER A 75 -8.29 -3.48 -5.31
N VAL A 76 -7.73 -2.40 -5.83
CA VAL A 76 -6.71 -2.45 -6.89
C VAL A 76 -5.45 -3.16 -6.40
N ALA A 77 -4.98 -2.79 -5.20
CA ALA A 77 -3.81 -3.42 -4.59
C ALA A 77 -4.03 -4.92 -4.34
N GLU A 78 -5.22 -5.33 -3.89
CA GLU A 78 -5.57 -6.74 -3.72
C GLU A 78 -5.58 -7.51 -5.04
N GLU A 79 -6.19 -6.94 -6.08
CA GLU A 79 -6.26 -7.56 -7.41
C GLU A 79 -4.86 -7.75 -7.98
N PHE A 80 -4.05 -6.68 -7.99
CA PHE A 80 -2.67 -6.73 -8.46
C PHE A 80 -1.84 -7.74 -7.66
N TYR A 81 -2.05 -7.83 -6.34
CA TYR A 81 -1.28 -8.75 -5.50
C TYR A 81 -1.62 -10.19 -5.84
N ARG A 82 -2.88 -10.51 -6.08
CA ARG A 82 -3.29 -11.86 -6.47
C ARG A 82 -2.79 -12.25 -7.87
N GLU A 83 -2.73 -11.30 -8.80
CA GLU A 83 -2.31 -11.56 -10.17
C GLU A 83 -0.79 -11.63 -10.33
N HIS A 84 -0.06 -10.80 -9.58
CA HIS A 84 1.37 -10.57 -9.81
C HIS A 84 2.24 -10.74 -8.56
N GLY A 85 1.65 -10.88 -7.38
CA GLY A 85 2.35 -10.80 -6.10
C GLY A 85 2.85 -9.39 -5.81
N MET A 86 3.87 -9.32 -4.95
CA MET A 86 4.55 -8.07 -4.60
C MET A 86 6.07 -8.25 -4.65
N GLU A 87 6.73 -7.48 -5.49
CA GLU A 87 8.18 -7.38 -5.53
C GLU A 87 8.70 -6.75 -4.22
N GLY A 88 9.81 -7.27 -3.69
CA GLY A 88 10.37 -6.83 -2.41
C GLY A 88 9.74 -7.47 -1.16
N SER A 89 8.77 -8.38 -1.32
CA SER A 89 8.28 -9.20 -0.21
C SER A 89 9.06 -10.51 -0.08
N GLN A 90 9.44 -10.87 1.14
CA GLN A 90 10.23 -12.07 1.47
C GLN A 90 9.37 -13.11 2.19
N GLU A 91 9.74 -14.39 2.13
CA GLU A 91 9.14 -15.42 2.99
C GLU A 91 9.42 -15.05 4.45
N ALA A 92 8.37 -15.01 5.26
CA ALA A 92 8.49 -14.76 6.68
C ALA A 92 9.17 -15.99 7.32
N GLU A 93 10.38 -15.80 7.85
CA GLU A 93 11.09 -16.88 8.53
C GLU A 93 10.32 -17.28 9.80
N SER A 94 9.91 -18.56 9.87
CA SER A 94 9.08 -19.12 10.95
C SER A 94 9.83 -19.36 12.25
#